data_AF-A0AAJ2H3B6-F1
#
_entry.id   AF-A0AAJ2H3B6-F1
#
_cell.length_a   1.000
_cell.length_b   1.000
_cell.length_c   1.000
_cell.angle_alpha   90.00
_cell.angle_beta   90.00
_cell.angle_gamma   90.00
#
_symmetry.space_group_name_H-M   'P 1'
#
loop_
_entity.id
_entity.type
_entity.pdbx_description
1 polymer ?
#
loop_
_entity_poly.entity_id
_entity_poly.type
_entity_poly.pdbx_seq_one_letter_code
_entity_poly.pdbx_strand_id
1 'polypeptide(L)'
;IIAVFILVQDAVGVGMAKAMGLDPLIGLIAGSITLVGGHGTAGAWGQVLEQKHGVQGAVTLGIACATFGLVSGGLIGGPLARKLISFHQLRLPTYDSINAQATAQSGTNHRDMINFEQPQAERLINATNAVETLALFAACLAFADFMATFSKDTMFELPTFVW
;
A
#
# COMPACT_ATOMS: atom_id res chain seq x y z
N ILE A 1 -13.82 -4.13 6.46
CA ILE A 1 -14.22 -4.18 5.04
C ILE A 1 -13.08 -4.74 4.17
N ILE A 2 -11.90 -4.10 4.14
CA ILE A 2 -10.74 -4.58 3.35
C ILE A 2 -10.35 -6.03 3.69
N ALA A 3 -10.30 -6.38 4.99
CA ALA A 3 -10.01 -7.74 5.43
C ALA A 3 -10.97 -8.79 4.83
N VAL A 4 -12.25 -8.44 4.64
CA VAL A 4 -13.23 -9.37 4.02
C VAL A 4 -12.89 -9.57 2.54
N PHE A 5 -12.51 -8.52 1.82
CA PHE A 5 -12.07 -8.65 0.43
C PHE A 5 -10.77 -9.45 0.29
N ILE A 6 -9.83 -9.27 1.23
CA ILE A 6 -8.60 -10.08 1.29
C ILE A 6 -8.95 -11.56 1.45
N LEU A 7 -9.84 -11.91 2.40
CA LEU A 7 -10.25 -13.30 2.61
C LEU A 7 -10.92 -13.91 1.38
N VAL A 8 -11.75 -13.14 0.67
CA VAL A 8 -12.38 -13.59 -0.59
C VAL A 8 -11.32 -13.79 -1.67
N GLN A 9 -10.36 -12.86 -1.79
CA GLN A 9 -9.28 -12.95 -2.75
C GLN A 9 -8.37 -14.17 -2.49
N ASP A 10 -8.05 -14.45 -1.23
CA ASP A 10 -7.28 -15.61 -0.83
C ASP A 10 -8.02 -16.91 -1.11
N ALA A 11 -9.32 -16.97 -0.81
CA ALA A 11 -10.14 -18.13 -1.12
C ALA A 11 -10.19 -18.42 -2.63
N VAL A 12 -10.34 -17.38 -3.46
CA VAL A 12 -10.33 -17.50 -4.92
C VAL A 12 -8.95 -17.88 -5.44
N GLY A 13 -7.88 -17.20 -4.99
CA GLY A 13 -6.51 -17.46 -5.44
C GLY A 13 -6.03 -18.85 -5.07
N VAL A 14 -6.21 -19.26 -3.82
CA VAL A 14 -5.89 -20.62 -3.34
C VAL A 14 -6.75 -21.67 -4.04
N GLY A 15 -8.04 -21.39 -4.22
CA GLY A 15 -8.97 -22.29 -4.91
C GLY A 15 -8.55 -22.57 -6.35
N MET A 16 -8.17 -21.52 -7.09
CA MET A 16 -7.68 -21.63 -8.47
C MET A 16 -6.33 -22.35 -8.54
N ALA A 17 -5.39 -22.05 -7.64
CA ALA A 17 -4.11 -22.74 -7.58
C ALA A 17 -4.29 -24.25 -7.37
N LYS A 18 -5.15 -24.64 -6.42
CA LYS A 18 -5.49 -26.05 -6.18
C LYS A 18 -6.14 -26.72 -7.37
N ALA A 19 -7.06 -26.03 -8.05
CA ALA A 19 -7.72 -26.55 -9.26
C ALA A 19 -6.73 -26.82 -10.41
N MET A 20 -5.64 -26.06 -10.48
CA MET A 20 -4.56 -26.22 -11.46
C MET A 20 -3.45 -27.18 -10.98
N GLY A 21 -3.57 -27.78 -9.80
CA GLY A 21 -2.56 -28.67 -9.23
C GLY A 21 -1.28 -27.96 -8.75
N LEU A 22 -1.34 -26.64 -8.59
CA LEU A 22 -0.24 -25.80 -8.11
C LEU A 22 -0.28 -25.68 -6.58
N ASP A 23 0.85 -25.25 -6.00
CA ASP A 23 0.93 -24.96 -4.57
C ASP A 23 -0.06 -23.82 -4.20
N PRO A 24 -0.92 -24.00 -3.16
CA PRO A 24 -1.79 -22.95 -2.63
C PRO A 24 -1.09 -21.60 -2.38
N LEU A 25 0.20 -21.61 -2.00
CA LEU A 25 0.99 -20.42 -1.74
C LEU A 25 1.16 -19.56 -3.00
N ILE A 26 1.22 -20.19 -4.19
CA ILE A 26 1.24 -19.48 -5.48
C ILE A 26 -0.04 -18.66 -5.65
N GLY A 27 -1.18 -19.21 -5.21
CA GLY A 27 -2.47 -18.52 -5.21
C GLY A 27 -2.50 -17.30 -4.28
N LEU A 28 -1.84 -17.38 -3.12
CA LEU A 28 -1.70 -16.26 -2.19
C LEU A 28 -0.75 -15.18 -2.73
N ILE A 29 0.37 -15.59 -3.31
CA ILE A 29 1.34 -14.69 -3.97
C ILE A 29 0.64 -13.94 -5.10
N ALA A 30 0.04 -14.64 -6.05
CA ALA A 30 -0.68 -14.02 -7.17
C ALA A 30 -1.94 -13.24 -6.74
N GLY A 31 -2.43 -13.49 -5.52
CA GLY A 31 -3.60 -12.87 -4.92
C GLY A 31 -3.25 -11.70 -4.00
N SER A 32 -3.65 -11.78 -2.73
CA SER A 32 -3.61 -10.65 -1.79
C SER A 32 -2.20 -10.12 -1.52
N ILE A 33 -1.19 -10.99 -1.46
CA ILE A 33 0.20 -10.60 -1.16
C ILE A 33 0.69 -9.55 -2.17
N THR A 34 0.29 -9.68 -3.44
CA THR A 34 0.74 -8.79 -4.52
C THR A 34 -0.30 -7.75 -4.91
N LEU A 35 -1.58 -8.13 -4.99
CA LEU A 35 -2.64 -7.24 -5.46
C LEU A 35 -3.08 -6.23 -4.39
N VAL A 36 -2.85 -6.52 -3.11
CA VAL A 36 -3.04 -5.55 -2.01
C VAL A 36 -1.72 -4.95 -1.55
N GLY A 37 -0.66 -5.76 -1.43
CA GLY A 37 0.65 -5.32 -0.95
C GLY A 37 1.55 -4.66 -1.99
N GLY A 38 1.29 -4.86 -3.28
CA GLY A 38 2.10 -4.32 -4.37
C GLY A 38 3.50 -4.94 -4.45
N HIS A 39 4.38 -4.27 -5.19
CA HIS A 39 5.73 -4.77 -5.52
C HIS A 39 6.64 -4.93 -4.30
N GLY A 40 6.50 -4.07 -3.28
CA GLY A 40 7.29 -4.15 -2.05
C GLY A 40 6.99 -5.41 -1.25
N THR A 41 5.70 -5.69 -1.03
CA THR A 41 5.25 -6.93 -0.36
C THR A 41 5.56 -8.16 -1.20
N ALA A 42 5.38 -8.09 -2.52
CA ALA A 42 5.74 -9.16 -3.46
C ALA A 42 7.21 -9.55 -3.37
N GLY A 43 8.12 -8.56 -3.34
CA GLY A 43 9.56 -8.80 -3.24
C GLY A 43 9.95 -9.42 -1.90
N ALA A 44 9.45 -8.84 -0.81
CA ALA A 44 9.84 -9.27 0.53
C ALA A 44 9.24 -10.63 0.92
N TRP A 45 7.94 -10.87 0.66
CA TRP A 45 7.32 -12.17 0.92
C TRP A 45 7.69 -13.21 -0.13
N GLY A 46 7.88 -12.82 -1.40
CA GLY A 46 8.32 -13.74 -2.44
C GLY A 46 9.66 -14.39 -2.13
N GLN A 47 10.62 -13.63 -1.59
CA GLN A 47 11.91 -14.17 -1.15
C GLN A 47 11.74 -15.19 -0.01
N VAL A 48 10.88 -14.89 0.97
CA VAL A 48 10.58 -15.81 2.09
C VAL A 48 9.93 -17.10 1.57
N LEU A 49 9.00 -16.99 0.62
CA LEU A 49 8.29 -18.12 0.01
C LEU A 49 9.20 -19.00 -0.85
N GLU A 50 10.11 -18.41 -1.61
CA GLU A 50 11.15 -19.13 -2.35
C GLU A 50 12.10 -19.89 -1.42
N GLN A 51 12.62 -19.21 -0.39
CA GLN A 51 13.67 -19.74 0.47
C GLN A 51 13.15 -20.76 1.50
N LYS A 52 11.98 -20.52 2.11
CA LYS A 52 11.44 -21.35 3.20
C LYS A 52 10.40 -22.36 2.77
N HIS A 53 9.63 -22.03 1.73
CA HIS A 53 8.52 -22.88 1.26
C HIS A 53 8.80 -23.53 -0.10
N GLY A 54 9.95 -23.25 -0.73
CA GLY A 54 10.35 -23.89 -1.98
C GLY A 54 9.52 -23.46 -3.19
N VAL A 55 8.77 -22.35 -3.10
CA VAL A 55 7.93 -21.86 -4.19
C VAL A 55 8.80 -21.16 -5.23
N GLN A 56 9.29 -21.90 -6.21
CA GLN A 56 10.24 -21.39 -7.19
C GLN A 56 9.66 -20.23 -8.02
N GLY A 57 10.38 -19.11 -8.08
CA GLY A 57 9.98 -17.93 -8.86
C GLY A 57 8.85 -17.10 -8.24
N ALA A 58 8.55 -17.26 -6.95
CA ALA A 58 7.56 -16.47 -6.23
C ALA A 58 7.79 -14.95 -6.36
N VAL A 59 9.03 -14.47 -6.34
CA VAL A 59 9.32 -13.03 -6.48
C VAL A 59 8.96 -12.53 -7.87
N THR A 60 9.43 -13.24 -8.90
CA THR A 60 9.17 -12.87 -10.30
C THR A 60 7.68 -12.92 -10.61
N LEU A 61 7.01 -13.99 -10.20
CA LEU A 61 5.57 -14.13 -10.32
C LEU A 61 4.85 -13.00 -9.60
N GLY A 62 5.25 -12.70 -8.36
CA GLY A 62 4.57 -11.69 -7.57
C GLY A 62 4.68 -10.28 -8.16
N ILE A 63 5.87 -9.90 -8.66
CA ILE A 63 6.08 -8.62 -9.35
C ILE A 63 5.26 -8.55 -10.65
N ALA A 64 5.19 -9.66 -11.41
CA ALA A 64 4.37 -9.74 -12.62
C ALA A 64 2.88 -9.57 -12.28
N CYS A 65 2.38 -10.27 -11.26
CA CYS A 65 1.01 -10.18 -10.78
C CYS A 65 0.66 -8.77 -10.28
N ALA A 66 1.54 -8.12 -9.51
CA ALA A 66 1.33 -6.74 -9.05
C ALA A 66 1.20 -5.75 -10.22
N THR A 67 2.04 -5.90 -11.25
CA THR A 67 2.01 -5.05 -12.44
C THR A 67 0.72 -5.27 -13.24
N PHE A 68 0.34 -6.52 -13.45
CA PHE A 68 -0.92 -6.87 -14.11
C PHE A 68 -2.14 -6.38 -13.33
N GLY A 69 -2.11 -6.52 -12.00
CA GLY A 69 -3.14 -6.05 -11.08
C GLY A 69 -3.38 -4.55 -11.18
N LEU A 70 -2.30 -3.77 -11.25
CA LEU A 70 -2.40 -2.31 -11.43
C LEU A 70 -3.05 -1.97 -12.78
N VAL A 71 -2.60 -2.59 -13.87
CA VAL A 71 -3.12 -2.32 -15.22
C VAL A 71 -4.60 -2.71 -15.32
N SER A 72 -4.94 -3.92 -14.89
CA SER A 72 -6.32 -4.42 -14.91
C SER A 72 -7.24 -3.63 -13.96
N GLY A 73 -6.74 -3.28 -12.78
CA GLY A 73 -7.44 -2.44 -11.81
C GLY A 73 -7.73 -1.05 -12.34
N GLY A 74 -6.79 -0.42 -13.04
CA GLY A 74 -7.01 0.87 -13.70
C GLY A 74 -8.04 0.79 -14.82
N LEU A 75 -7.96 -0.26 -15.65
CA LEU A 75 -8.89 -0.48 -16.76
C LEU A 75 -10.34 -0.69 -16.30
N ILE A 76 -10.55 -1.41 -15.20
CA ILE A 76 -11.89 -1.68 -14.63
C ILE A 76 -12.35 -0.51 -13.74
N GLY A 77 -11.43 0.10 -13.00
CA GLY A 77 -11.71 1.18 -12.05
C GLY A 77 -12.24 2.44 -12.71
N GLY A 78 -11.72 2.83 -13.88
CA GLY A 78 -12.19 4.02 -14.60
C GLY A 78 -13.68 3.97 -14.96
N PRO A 79 -14.13 2.95 -15.72
CA PRO A 79 -15.55 2.76 -16.03
C PRO A 79 -16.43 2.62 -14.79
N LEU A 80 -15.96 1.90 -13.77
CA LEU A 80 -16.71 1.70 -12.53
C LEU A 80 -16.89 3.03 -11.77
N ALA A 81 -15.83 3.84 -11.65
CA ALA A 81 -15.88 5.16 -11.03
C ALA A 81 -16.86 6.07 -11.78
N ARG A 82 -16.79 6.10 -13.12
CA ARG A 82 -17.73 6.89 -13.94
C ARG A 82 -19.17 6.44 -13.75
N LYS A 83 -19.43 5.13 -13.67
CA LYS A 83 -20.76 4.58 -13.38
C LYS A 83 -21.24 5.05 -12.00
N LEU A 84 -20.39 4.97 -10.98
CA LEU A 84 -20.73 5.33 -9.60
C LEU A 84 -21.03 6.83 -9.46
N ILE A 85 -20.23 7.69 -10.11
CA ILE A 85 -20.42 9.14 -10.16
C ILE A 85 -21.75 9.50 -10.82
N SER A 86 -22.04 8.89 -11.98
CA SER A 86 -23.30 9.12 -12.70
C SER A 86 -24.52 8.69 -11.88
N PHE A 87 -24.43 7.54 -11.21
CA PHE A 87 -25.53 6.98 -10.43
C PHE A 87 -25.85 7.77 -9.16
N HIS A 88 -24.83 8.22 -8.44
CA HIS A 88 -25.01 8.94 -7.17
C HIS A 88 -25.05 10.46 -7.36
N GLN A 89 -25.03 10.95 -8.62
CA GLN A 89 -24.92 12.37 -8.97
C GLN A 89 -23.85 13.09 -8.13
N LEU A 90 -22.70 12.44 -7.95
CA LEU A 90 -21.60 13.03 -7.19
C LEU A 90 -21.20 14.31 -7.90
N ARG A 91 -21.47 15.46 -7.28
CA ARG A 91 -21.02 16.76 -7.78
C ARG A 91 -19.51 16.72 -7.84
N LEU A 92 -18.95 16.68 -9.05
CA LEU A 92 -17.55 17.03 -9.22
C LEU A 92 -17.41 18.46 -8.71
N PRO A 93 -16.48 18.74 -7.80
CA PRO A 93 -16.14 20.12 -7.44
C PRO A 93 -15.85 20.86 -8.76
N THR A 94 -16.64 21.89 -9.06
CA THR A 94 -16.38 22.76 -10.19
C THR A 94 -15.00 23.39 -9.98
N TYR A 95 -14.21 23.56 -11.03
CA TYR A 95 -12.89 24.17 -10.97
C TYR A 95 -12.87 25.49 -10.15
N ASP A 96 -13.96 26.26 -10.21
CA ASP A 96 -14.15 27.48 -9.40
C ASP A 96 -14.29 27.22 -7.88
N SER A 97 -14.86 26.08 -7.45
CA SER A 97 -14.95 25.72 -6.03
C SER A 97 -13.60 25.30 -5.43
N ILE A 98 -12.72 24.72 -6.26
CA ILE A 98 -11.35 24.35 -5.88
C ILE A 98 -10.52 25.63 -5.67
N ASN A 99 -10.66 26.61 -6.57
CA ASN A 99 -9.97 27.90 -6.45
C ASN A 99 -10.59 28.82 -5.37
N ALA A 100 -11.91 28.80 -5.18
CA ALA A 100 -12.58 29.60 -4.15
C ALA A 100 -12.21 29.14 -2.73
N GLN A 101 -12.02 27.83 -2.51
CA GLN A 101 -11.50 27.31 -1.25
C GLN A 101 -10.04 27.71 -1.01
N ALA A 102 -9.21 27.73 -2.06
CA ALA A 102 -7.83 28.22 -1.98
C ALA A 102 -7.75 29.74 -1.69
N THR A 103 -8.74 30.52 -2.14
CA THR A 103 -8.75 31.99 -2.01
C THR A 103 -9.36 32.47 -0.68
N ALA A 104 -10.31 31.73 -0.10
CA ALA A 104 -11.00 32.10 1.15
C ALA A 104 -10.14 31.98 2.43
N GLN A 105 -8.97 31.33 2.37
CA GLN A 105 -8.05 31.23 3.52
C GLN A 105 -7.05 32.40 3.64
N SER A 106 -7.06 33.37 2.71
CA SER A 106 -6.01 34.41 2.63
C SER A 106 -6.33 35.74 3.35
N GLY A 107 -7.29 35.79 4.28
CA GLY A 107 -7.54 37.05 4.98
C GLY A 107 -8.38 36.94 6.24
N THR A 108 -7.74 36.79 7.39
CA THR A 108 -7.94 37.64 8.58
C THR A 108 -7.03 37.19 9.73
N ASN A 109 -6.38 38.17 10.38
CA ASN A 109 -5.52 37.99 11.54
C ASN A 109 -6.31 37.46 12.75
N HIS A 110 -6.08 36.21 13.16
CA HIS A 110 -6.21 35.78 14.56
C HIS A 110 -5.23 34.66 14.88
N ARG A 111 -4.37 34.93 15.87
CA ARG A 111 -3.52 33.96 16.57
C ARG A 111 -4.45 32.99 17.34
N ASP A 112 -4.00 31.75 17.51
CA ASP A 112 -4.67 30.62 18.21
C ASP A 112 -5.61 29.72 17.40
N MET A 113 -5.01 28.84 16.58
CA MET A 113 -5.27 27.40 16.55
C MET A 113 -4.45 26.81 15.39
N ILE A 114 -3.48 25.95 15.69
CA ILE A 114 -2.79 25.18 14.65
C ILE A 114 -3.79 24.11 14.17
N ASN A 115 -4.51 24.45 13.12
CA ASN A 115 -5.49 23.61 12.45
C ASN A 115 -4.77 22.75 11.40
N PHE A 116 -5.12 21.45 11.32
CA PHE A 116 -4.49 20.42 10.48
C PHE A 116 -4.74 20.62 8.96
N GLU A 117 -5.39 21.72 8.58
CA GLU A 117 -5.91 22.04 7.24
C GLU A 117 -5.16 23.18 6.52
N GLN A 118 -3.84 23.33 6.73
CA GLN A 118 -3.00 24.16 5.85
C GLN A 118 -2.07 23.26 5.01
N PRO A 119 -2.41 22.98 3.73
CA PRO A 119 -1.54 22.25 2.81
C PRO A 119 -0.29 23.05 2.37
N GLN A 120 -0.14 24.30 2.81
CA GLN A 120 0.67 25.31 2.11
C GLN A 120 1.70 26.04 2.98
N ALA A 121 1.95 25.60 4.21
CA ALA A 121 3.22 25.92 4.87
C ALA A 121 4.25 24.89 4.40
N GLU A 122 4.77 25.05 3.18
CA GLU A 122 5.91 24.27 2.69
C GLU A 122 7.03 24.39 3.73
N ARG A 123 7.23 23.34 4.54
CA ARG A 123 8.40 23.27 5.41
C ARG A 123 9.59 23.31 4.46
N LEU A 124 10.40 24.36 4.56
CA LEU A 124 11.66 24.46 3.83
C LEU A 124 12.39 23.12 3.98
N ILE A 125 12.80 22.52 2.85
CA ILE A 125 13.67 21.35 2.82
C ILE A 125 15.05 21.81 3.32
N ASN A 126 15.15 21.97 4.63
CA ASN A 126 16.38 22.31 5.31
C ASN A 126 17.16 21.02 5.55
N ALA A 127 18.48 21.06 5.35
CA ALA A 127 19.36 19.93 5.60
C ALA A 127 19.17 19.36 7.01
N THR A 128 18.88 20.21 8.00
CA THR A 128 18.59 19.78 9.37
C THR A 128 17.35 18.90 9.48
N ASN A 129 16.23 19.29 8.87
CA ASN A 129 14.98 18.52 8.90
C ASN A 129 15.13 17.22 8.07
N ALA A 130 15.89 17.26 6.98
CA ALA A 130 16.19 16.08 6.18
C ALA A 130 17.04 15.08 6.96
N VAL A 131 18.09 15.53 7.64
CA VAL A 131 18.94 14.69 8.50
C VAL A 131 18.13 14.11 9.67
N GLU A 132 17.27 14.90 10.30
CA GLU A 132 16.39 14.41 11.37
C GLU A 132 15.42 13.34 10.87
N THR A 133 14.81 13.55 9.69
CA THR A 133 13.90 12.56 9.07
C THR A 133 14.65 11.27 8.70
N LEU A 134 15.86 11.38 8.13
CA LEU A 134 16.70 10.22 7.82
C LEU A 134 17.17 9.49 9.09
N ALA A 135 17.48 10.22 10.15
CA ALA A 135 17.86 9.64 11.44
C ALA A 135 16.71 8.86 12.08
N LEU A 136 15.48 9.40 12.02
CA LEU A 136 14.28 8.69 12.46
C LEU A 136 14.02 7.43 11.62
N PHE A 137 14.15 7.50 10.29
CA PHE A 137 14.05 6.30 9.44
C PHE A 137 15.10 5.26 9.78
N ALA A 138 16.36 5.67 9.98
CA ALA A 138 17.44 4.76 10.37
C ALA A 138 17.18 4.11 11.72
N ALA A 139 16.68 4.87 12.71
CA ALA A 139 16.33 4.34 14.02
C ALA A 139 15.17 3.32 13.93
N CYS A 140 14.13 3.61 13.14
CA CYS A 140 13.04 2.67 12.90
C CYS A 140 13.52 1.40 12.21
N LEU A 141 14.35 1.51 11.17
CA LEU A 141 14.90 0.34 10.46
C LEU A 141 15.81 -0.50 11.35
N ALA A 142 16.63 0.13 12.20
CA ALA A 142 17.47 -0.58 13.16
C ALA A 142 16.63 -1.31 14.23
N PHE A 143 15.56 -0.68 14.71
CA PHE A 143 14.62 -1.32 15.62
C PHE A 143 13.89 -2.50 14.97
N ALA A 144 13.43 -2.32 13.73
CA ALA A 144 12.76 -3.35 12.96
C ALA A 144 13.67 -4.55 12.68
N ASP A 145 14.94 -4.32 12.35
CA ASP A 145 15.93 -5.39 12.14
C ASP A 145 16.28 -6.13 13.44
N PHE A 146 16.38 -5.40 14.56
CA PHE A 146 16.51 -5.99 15.88
C PHE A 146 15.32 -6.88 16.22
N MET A 147 14.09 -6.41 16.01
CA MET A 147 12.88 -7.18 16.28
C MET A 147 12.72 -8.38 15.34
N ALA A 148 13.06 -8.23 14.06
CA ALA A 148 13.06 -9.33 13.12
C ALA A 148 14.06 -10.41 13.53
N THR A 149 15.26 -10.01 14.00
CA THR A 149 16.27 -10.97 14.48
C THR A 149 15.84 -11.64 15.78
N PHE A 150 15.19 -10.92 16.70
CA PHE A 150 14.64 -11.50 17.93
C PHE A 150 13.48 -12.47 17.64
N SER A 151 12.71 -12.23 16.57
CA SER A 151 11.57 -13.06 16.19
C SER A 151 11.93 -14.20 15.23
N LYS A 152 13.19 -14.30 14.78
CA LYS A 152 13.67 -15.46 13.98
C LYS A 152 13.42 -16.75 14.76
N ASP A 153 12.90 -17.76 14.08
CA ASP A 153 12.54 -19.09 14.62
C ASP A 153 11.39 -19.12 15.65
N THR A 154 10.67 -18.00 15.83
CA THR A 154 9.40 -18.00 16.56
C THR A 154 8.21 -18.10 15.60
N MET A 155 7.04 -18.46 16.13
CA MET A 155 5.78 -18.51 15.35
C MET A 155 5.36 -17.15 14.74
N PHE A 156 6.04 -16.05 15.10
CA PHE A 156 5.79 -14.68 14.63
C PHE A 156 6.89 -14.15 13.71
N GLU A 157 7.53 -15.02 12.95
CA GLU A 157 8.53 -14.60 11.97
C GLU A 157 7.88 -13.84 10.81
N LEU A 158 8.17 -12.55 10.72
CA LEU A 158 7.64 -11.63 9.72
C LEU A 158 8.79 -10.86 9.07
N PRO A 159 8.63 -10.43 7.81
CA PRO A 159 9.61 -9.57 7.16
C PRO A 159 9.89 -8.28 7.94
N THR A 160 11.11 -7.77 7.84
CA THR A 160 11.58 -6.58 8.57
C THR A 160 10.67 -5.36 8.42
N PHE A 161 10.07 -5.15 7.25
CA PHE A 161 9.21 -4.00 7.00
C PHE A 161 7.86 -4.01 7.75
N VAL A 162 7.51 -5.11 8.42
CA VAL A 162 6.27 -5.26 9.20
C VAL A 162 6.45 -4.80 10.66
N TRP A 163 7.70 -4.81 11.16
CA TRP A 163 8.07 -4.40 12.51
C TRP A 163 8.28 -2.89 12.62
#